data_AF-V5RHP6-F1
#
_entry.id   AF-V5RHP6-F1
#
_cell.length_a   1.000
_cell.length_b   1.000
_cell.length_c   1.000
_cell.angle_alpha   90.00
_cell.angle_beta   90.00
_cell.angle_gamma   90.00
#
_symmetry.space_group_name_H-M   'P 1'
#
loop_
_entity.id
_entity.type
_entity.pdbx_description
1 polymer ?
#
loop_
_entity_poly.entity_id
_entity_poly.type
_entity_poly.pdbx_seq_one_letter_code
_entity_poly.pdbx_strand_id
1 'polypeptide(L)'
;MIILAKLTTNQAWIVLAIGIGLLVLGLLATFFFVWFKRRKKEEKDTFKTLTSKQSFFRFWQYYGIVIVMLVGYVGSLVTLGIAIGEFIG
;
A
#
# COMPACT_ATOMS: atom_id res chain seq x y z
N MET A 1 -4.48 -26.06 -14.77
CA MET A 1 -5.75 -25.37 -15.09
C MET A 1 -5.82 -24.05 -14.32
N ILE A 2 -4.90 -23.11 -14.60
CA ILE A 2 -4.93 -21.71 -14.07
C ILE A 2 -4.35 -20.76 -15.14
N ILE A 3 -4.64 -21.05 -16.41
CA ILE A 3 -4.28 -20.20 -17.54
C ILE A 3 -5.49 -20.29 -18.47
N LEU A 4 -5.92 -19.18 -19.04
CA LEU A 4 -7.07 -19.01 -19.94
C LEU A 4 -8.46 -18.85 -19.30
N ALA A 5 -8.64 -17.86 -18.44
CA ALA A 5 -9.74 -16.95 -18.75
C ALA A 5 -9.11 -15.90 -19.66
N LYS A 6 -9.30 -16.01 -20.98
CA LYS A 6 -8.76 -15.05 -21.95
C LYS A 6 -9.34 -13.68 -21.58
N LEU A 7 -8.59 -12.86 -20.85
CA LEU A 7 -9.07 -11.54 -20.45
C LEU A 7 -9.34 -10.76 -21.73
N THR A 8 -10.51 -10.16 -21.85
CA THR A 8 -10.75 -9.21 -22.93
C THR A 8 -9.72 -8.09 -22.82
N THR A 9 -9.30 -7.50 -23.94
CA THR A 9 -8.25 -6.46 -23.96
C THR A 9 -8.53 -5.35 -22.93
N ASN A 10 -9.81 -5.00 -22.76
CA ASN A 10 -10.26 -4.03 -21.76
C ASN A 10 -9.99 -4.47 -20.32
N GLN A 11 -10.19 -5.75 -19.99
CA GLN A 11 -9.91 -6.29 -18.66
C GLN A 11 -8.40 -6.30 -18.36
N ALA A 12 -7.55 -6.61 -19.35
CA ALA A 12 -6.09 -6.59 -19.16
C ALA A 12 -5.59 -5.17 -18.81
N TRP A 13 -6.12 -4.15 -19.52
CA TRP A 13 -5.84 -2.74 -19.20
C TRP A 13 -6.33 -2.34 -17.80
N ILE A 14 -7.50 -2.82 -17.38
CA ILE A 14 -8.02 -2.57 -16.02
C ILE A 14 -7.12 -3.20 -14.96
N VAL A 15 -6.70 -4.46 -15.14
CA VAL A 15 -5.80 -5.14 -14.18
C VAL A 15 -4.45 -4.43 -14.10
N LEU A 16 -3.91 -3.98 -15.23
CA LEU A 16 -2.67 -3.20 -15.29
C LEU A 16 -2.83 -1.86 -14.56
N ALA A 17 -3.94 -1.14 -14.79
CA ALA A 17 -4.22 0.12 -14.11
C ALA A 17 -4.38 -0.07 -12.58
N ILE A 18 -5.04 -1.16 -12.14
CA ILE A 18 -5.16 -1.52 -10.73
C ILE A 18 -3.78 -1.82 -10.12
N GLY A 19 -2.93 -2.55 -10.84
CA GLY A 19 -1.57 -2.86 -10.38
C GLY A 19 -0.71 -1.61 -10.19
N ILE A 20 -0.76 -0.68 -11.14
CA ILE A 20 -0.09 0.63 -11.00
C ILE A 20 -0.69 1.43 -9.84
N GLY A 21 -2.02 1.45 -9.70
CA GLY A 21 -2.70 2.15 -8.61
C GLY A 21 -2.30 1.61 -7.22
N LEU A 22 -2.19 0.30 -7.07
CA LEU A 22 -1.72 -0.35 -5.85
C LEU A 22 -0.26 -0.03 -5.52
N LEU A 23 0.60 0.08 -6.55
CA LEU A 23 1.99 0.52 -6.40
C LEU A 23 2.06 1.96 -5.87
N VAL A 24 1.29 2.87 -6.46
CA VAL A 24 1.22 4.27 -6.02
C VAL A 24 0.71 4.36 -4.58
N LEU A 25 -0.33 3.61 -4.22
CA LEU A 25 -0.83 3.53 -2.85
C LEU A 25 0.24 3.01 -1.87
N GLY A 26 1.00 1.97 -2.24
CA GLY A 26 2.11 1.46 -1.45
C GLY A 26 3.19 2.51 -1.22
N LEU A 27 3.56 3.26 -2.25
CA LEU A 27 4.53 4.36 -2.16
C LEU A 27 4.03 5.51 -1.27
N LEU A 28 2.77 5.93 -1.42
CA LEU A 28 2.16 6.96 -0.59
C LEU A 28 2.09 6.53 0.88
N ALA A 29 1.72 5.28 1.15
CA ALA A 29 1.72 4.72 2.50
C ALA A 29 3.13 4.72 3.11
N THR A 30 4.15 4.38 2.31
CA THR A 30 5.56 4.44 2.74
C THR A 30 5.99 5.87 3.08
N PHE A 31 5.63 6.85 2.25
CA PHE A 31 5.91 8.26 2.53
C PHE A 31 5.25 8.72 3.83
N PHE A 32 3.96 8.39 4.02
CA PHE A 32 3.24 8.68 5.26
C PHE A 32 3.89 8.03 6.47
N PHE A 33 4.35 6.78 6.33
CA PHE A 33 5.07 6.07 7.39
C PHE A 33 6.36 6.79 7.81
N VAL A 34 7.19 7.18 6.83
CA VAL A 34 8.44 7.90 7.07
C VAL A 34 8.17 9.24 7.73
N TRP A 35 7.19 9.99 7.22
CA TRP A 35 6.80 11.28 7.81
C TRP A 35 6.28 11.14 9.24
N PHE A 36 5.42 10.15 9.50
CA PHE A 36 4.91 9.87 10.84
C PHE A 36 6.03 9.45 11.80
N LYS A 37 7.00 8.66 11.34
CA LYS A 37 8.17 8.27 12.13
C LYS A 37 9.05 9.48 12.49
N ARG A 38 9.23 10.44 11.56
CA ARG A 38 9.95 11.69 11.80
C ARG A 38 9.24 12.56 12.85
N ARG A 39 7.93 12.79 12.70
CA ARG A 39 7.14 13.55 13.68
C ARG A 39 7.16 12.93 15.07
N LYS A 40 7.11 11.60 15.17
CA LYS A 40 7.20 10.91 16.46
C LYS A 40 8.57 11.09 17.13
N LYS A 41 9.64 11.31 16.36
CA LYS A 41 10.98 11.62 16.90
C LYS A 41 11.03 13.05 17.44
N GLU A 42 10.48 14.00 16.70
CA GLU A 42 10.38 15.42 17.10
C GLU A 42 9.48 15.62 18.34
N GLU A 43 8.40 14.85 18.46
CA GLU A 43 7.53 14.85 19.66
C GLU A 43 8.20 14.28 20.91
N LYS A 44 9.19 13.39 20.78
CA LYS A 44 9.93 12.85 21.94
C LYS A 44 10.89 13.87 22.55
N ASP A 45 11.45 14.75 21.73
CA ASP A 45 12.34 15.83 22.19
C ASP A 45 11.54 16.99 22.82
N THR A 46 10.26 17.12 22.46
CA THR A 46 9.34 18.11 23.04
C THR A 46 8.42 17.43 24.05
N PHE A 47 8.97 17.02 25.20
CA PHE A 47 8.16 16.46 26.30
C PHE A 47 7.04 17.45 26.70
N LYS A 48 5.80 17.18 26.26
CA LYS A 48 4.57 17.65 26.92
C LYS A 48 3.31 16.99 26.34
N THR A 49 2.72 16.14 27.18
CA THR A 49 1.27 16.07 27.43
C THR A 49 0.33 15.90 26.23
N LEU A 50 0.24 14.69 25.67
CA LEU A 50 -0.96 14.28 24.92
C LEU A 50 -1.44 12.89 25.35
N THR A 51 -2.30 12.92 26.36
CA THR A 51 -3.49 12.12 26.66
C THR A 51 -3.58 10.70 26.04
N SER A 52 -3.70 9.68 26.90
CA SER A 52 -3.70 8.24 26.57
C SER A 52 -4.65 7.80 25.43
N LYS A 53 -5.75 8.51 25.19
CA LYS A 53 -6.71 8.24 24.10
C LYS A 53 -6.10 8.41 22.70
N GLN A 54 -5.16 9.34 22.52
CA GLN A 54 -4.47 9.56 21.24
C GLN A 54 -3.41 8.48 20.95
N SER A 55 -2.91 7.79 21.99
CA SER A 55 -1.93 6.71 21.85
C SER A 55 -2.51 5.46 21.19
N PHE A 56 -3.75 5.09 21.50
CA PHE A 56 -4.39 3.89 20.92
C PHE A 56 -4.76 4.10 19.45
N PHE A 57 -5.26 5.29 19.10
CA PHE A 57 -5.56 5.64 17.71
C PHE A 57 -4.29 5.69 16.84
N ARG A 58 -3.19 6.26 17.37
CA ARG A 58 -1.87 6.25 16.70
C ARG A 58 -1.29 4.85 16.52
N PHE A 59 -1.58 3.92 17.45
CA PHE A 59 -1.20 2.51 17.30
C PHE A 59 -1.92 1.89 16.11
N TRP A 60 -3.24 1.99 16.04
CA TRP A 60 -4.02 1.49 14.90
C TRP A 60 -3.64 2.15 13.56
N GLN A 61 -3.32 3.44 13.55
CA GLN A 61 -2.81 4.11 12.34
C GLN A 61 -1.48 3.52 11.86
N TYR A 62 -0.56 3.18 12.78
CA TYR A 62 0.71 2.56 12.43
C TYR A 62 0.51 1.19 11.76
N TYR A 63 -0.31 0.31 12.36
CA TYR A 63 -0.62 -1.00 11.75
C TYR A 63 -1.39 -0.85 10.45
N GLY A 64 -2.33 0.10 10.38
CA GLY A 64 -3.08 0.39 9.15
C GLY A 64 -2.17 0.79 7.99
N ILE A 65 -1.19 1.68 8.23
CA ILE A 65 -0.23 2.10 7.20
C ILE A 65 0.64 0.91 6.75
N VAL A 66 1.11 0.08 7.68
CA VAL A 66 1.92 -1.11 7.36
C VAL A 66 1.12 -2.13 6.54
N ILE A 67 -0.14 -2.37 6.91
CA ILE A 67 -1.03 -3.28 6.17
C ILE A 67 -1.28 -2.74 4.76
N VAL A 68 -1.56 -1.44 4.61
CA VAL A 68 -1.77 -0.81 3.29
C VAL A 68 -0.51 -0.87 2.43
N MET A 69 0.67 -0.66 3.01
CA MET A 69 1.95 -0.88 2.30
C MET A 69 2.05 -2.31 1.79
N LEU A 70 1.87 -3.30 2.66
CA LEU A 70 2.01 -4.71 2.30
C LEU A 70 0.99 -5.13 1.23
N VAL A 71 -0.28 -4.75 1.39
CA VAL A 71 -1.33 -5.05 0.42
C VAL A 71 -1.08 -4.33 -0.90
N GLY A 72 -0.62 -3.07 -0.88
CA GLY A 72 -0.27 -2.31 -2.07
C GLY A 72 0.88 -2.95 -2.86
N TYR A 73 1.96 -3.33 -2.17
CA TYR A 73 3.12 -3.96 -2.83
C TYR A 73 2.85 -5.39 -3.28
N VAL A 74 2.25 -6.23 -2.43
CA VAL A 74 1.94 -7.61 -2.80
C VAL A 74 0.85 -7.65 -3.88
N GLY A 75 -0.20 -6.85 -3.72
CA GLY A 75 -1.28 -6.75 -4.69
C GLY A 75 -0.81 -6.24 -6.05
N SER A 76 0.07 -5.23 -6.08
CA SER A 76 0.67 -4.75 -7.34
C SER A 76 1.56 -5.79 -8.00
N LEU A 77 2.40 -6.52 -7.26
CA LEU A 77 3.23 -7.58 -7.83
C LEU A 77 2.38 -8.70 -8.45
N VAL A 78 1.32 -9.12 -7.78
CA VAL A 78 0.42 -10.17 -8.29
C VAL A 78 -0.34 -9.70 -9.52
N THR A 79 -0.94 -8.51 -9.47
CA THR A 79 -1.74 -7.98 -10.59
C THR A 79 -0.88 -7.61 -11.80
N LEU A 80 0.31 -7.05 -11.60
CA LEU A 80 1.27 -6.81 -12.67
C LEU A 80 1.80 -8.12 -13.26
N GLY A 81 2.05 -9.15 -12.44
CA GLY A 81 2.44 -10.47 -12.92
C GLY A 81 1.37 -11.11 -13.82
N ILE A 82 0.10 -11.00 -13.43
CA ILE A 82 -1.04 -11.47 -14.24
C ILE A 82 -1.16 -10.65 -15.53
N ALA A 83 -1.05 -9.32 -15.45
CA ALA A 83 -1.15 -8.46 -16.63
C ALA A 83 -0.03 -8.77 -17.64
N ILE A 84 1.22 -8.85 -17.20
CA ILE A 84 2.38 -9.15 -18.06
C ILE A 84 2.23 -10.55 -18.69
N GLY A 85 1.74 -11.53 -17.94
CA GLY A 85 1.48 -12.88 -18.45
C GLY A 85 0.50 -12.92 -19.63
N GLU A 86 -0.52 -12.06 -19.64
CA GLU A 86 -1.48 -11.94 -20.75
C GLU A 86 -0.98 -11.08 -21.92
N PHE A 87 0.01 -10.21 -21.72
CA PHE A 87 0.62 -9.45 -22.83
C PHE A 87 1.74 -10.21 -23.55
N ILE A 88 2.38 -11.17 -22.87
CA ILE A 88 3.49 -11.98 -23.40
C ILE A 88 3.03 -13.35 -23.92
N GLY A 89 1.96 -13.93 -23.35
CA GLY A 89 1.36 -15.21 -23.77
C GLY A 89 0.31 -15.05 -24.85
#